data_AF-A0A5C4PVZ2-F1
#
_entry.id   AF-A0A5C4PVZ2-F1
#
_cell.length_a   1.000
_cell.length_b   1.000
_cell.length_c   1.000
_cell.angle_alpha   90.00
_cell.angle_beta   90.00
_cell.angle_gamma   90.00
#
_symmetry.space_group_name_H-M   'P 1'
#
loop_
_entity.id
_entity.type
_entity.pdbx_description
1 polymer ?
#
loop_
_entity_poly.entity_id
_entity_poly.type
_entity_poly.pdbx_seq_one_letter_code
_entity_poly.pdbx_strand_id
1 'polypeptide(L)'
;MNYLSPIIIPLLFGHKFNGAIPIFSYFLWVMTLYFINEGLNVYFIRMQLGRMLIFKWLLVLLGALIAYWYFIPLYGAYGAIIGYSIGYSVACIFSVCVMFLDSNKFISAAV
;
A
#
# COMPACT_ATOMS: atom_id res chain seq x y z
N MET A 1 4.84 -20.33 2.55
CA MET A 1 6.08 -20.82 1.90
C MET A 1 6.53 -19.79 0.88
N ASN A 2 7.41 -18.86 1.26
CA ASN A 2 8.06 -17.93 0.31
C ASN A 2 9.55 -18.27 0.33
N TYR A 3 10.00 -19.01 -0.70
CA TYR A 3 11.34 -19.59 -0.78
C TYR A 3 12.47 -18.56 -0.99
N LEU A 4 12.12 -17.31 -1.34
CA LEU A 4 13.09 -16.24 -1.60
C LEU A 4 13.53 -15.50 -0.34
N SER A 5 12.64 -15.36 0.65
CA SER A 5 12.92 -14.67 1.92
C SER A 5 14.15 -15.20 2.68
N PRO A 6 14.34 -16.52 2.85
CA PRO A 6 15.50 -17.06 3.57
C PRO A 6 16.81 -16.96 2.79
N ILE A 7 16.78 -16.57 1.50
CA ILE A 7 17.97 -16.34 0.68
C ILE A 7 18.34 -14.86 0.70
N ILE A 8 17.35 -13.98 0.51
CA ILE A 8 17.55 -12.53 0.39
C ILE A 8 17.99 -11.91 1.73
N ILE A 9 17.39 -12.33 2.85
CA ILE A 9 17.67 -11.72 4.16
C ILE A 9 19.08 -12.01 4.66
N PRO A 10 19.58 -13.26 4.65
CA PRO A 10 20.95 -13.53 5.05
C PRO A 10 21.98 -12.93 4.10
N LEU A 11 21.65 -12.78 2.82
CA LEU A 11 22.53 -12.17 1.82
C LEU A 11 22.68 -10.65 2.03
N LEU A 12 21.58 -9.94 2.31
CA LEU A 12 21.57 -8.49 2.46
C LEU A 12 21.91 -8.02 3.87
N PHE A 13 21.41 -8.72 4.90
CA PHE A 13 21.51 -8.30 6.30
C PHE A 13 22.37 -9.22 7.16
N GLY A 14 22.75 -10.40 6.64
CA GLY A 14 23.50 -11.42 7.39
C GLY A 14 22.59 -12.32 8.24
N HIS A 15 23.12 -13.50 8.61
CA HIS A 15 22.37 -14.52 9.37
C HIS A 15 21.83 -14.07 10.74
N LYS A 16 22.33 -12.95 11.29
CA LYS A 16 21.81 -12.36 12.53
C LYS A 16 20.35 -11.86 12.40
N PHE A 17 19.87 -11.65 11.18
CA PHE A 17 18.52 -11.14 10.89
C PHE A 17 17.53 -12.22 10.43
N ASN A 18 17.83 -13.51 10.65
CA ASN A 18 16.92 -14.61 10.31
C ASN A 18 15.50 -14.44 10.90
N GLY A 19 15.34 -13.72 12.01
CA GLY A 19 14.03 -13.38 12.58
C GLY A 19 13.14 -12.49 11.68
N ALA A 20 13.70 -11.83 10.67
CA ALA A 20 12.97 -10.99 9.72
C ALA A 20 12.43 -11.76 8.51
N ILE A 21 12.85 -13.02 8.30
CA ILE A 21 12.39 -13.88 7.20
C ILE A 21 10.85 -14.00 7.13
N PRO A 22 10.12 -14.25 8.23
CA PRO A 22 8.66 -14.30 8.18
C PRO A 22 8.05 -12.93 7.85
N ILE A 23 8.58 -11.86 8.43
CA ILE A 23 8.13 -10.46 8.20
C ILE A 23 8.23 -10.11 6.70
N PHE A 24 9.39 -10.37 6.10
CA PHE A 24 9.59 -10.12 4.67
C PHE A 24 8.68 -10.99 3.79
N SER A 25 8.37 -12.21 4.21
CA SER A 25 7.43 -13.07 3.50
C SER A 25 6.01 -12.49 3.46
N TYR A 26 5.54 -11.87 4.54
CA TYR A 26 4.25 -11.15 4.55
C TYR A 26 4.33 -9.86 3.75
N PHE A 27 5.48 -9.17 3.79
CA PHE A 27 5.69 -7.96 3.01
C PHE A 27 5.60 -8.20 1.49
N LEU A 28 6.04 -9.38 1.01
CA LEU A 28 5.89 -9.77 -0.41
C LEU A 28 4.42 -9.81 -0.87
N TRP A 29 3.46 -10.11 0.02
CA TRP A 29 2.04 -10.02 -0.32
C TRP A 29 1.58 -8.58 -0.47
N VAL A 30 2.12 -7.67 0.34
CA VAL A 30 1.80 -6.23 0.29
C VAL A 30 2.38 -5.59 -0.97
N MET A 31 3.48 -6.11 -1.51
CA MET A 31 4.05 -5.66 -2.80
C MET A 31 3.07 -5.74 -3.96
N THR A 32 2.15 -6.71 -3.97
CA THR A 32 1.09 -6.78 -5.00
C THR A 32 0.16 -5.57 -4.93
N LEU A 33 -0.24 -5.16 -3.71
CA LEU A 33 -1.05 -3.95 -3.50
C LEU A 33 -0.28 -2.69 -3.88
N TYR A 34 1.02 -2.64 -3.56
CA TYR A 34 1.90 -1.56 -3.97
C TYR A 34 1.92 -1.40 -5.50
N PHE A 35 2.08 -2.49 -6.23
CA PHE A 35 2.09 -2.49 -7.69
C PHE A 35 0.78 -1.97 -8.29
N ILE A 36 -0.36 -2.41 -7.76
CA ILE A 36 -1.69 -1.92 -8.19
C ILE A 36 -1.81 -0.41 -7.94
N ASN A 37 -1.37 0.08 -6.77
CA ASN A 37 -1.39 1.50 -6.45
C ASN A 37 -0.52 2.33 -7.42
N GLU A 38 0.65 1.84 -7.83
CA GLU A 38 1.48 2.55 -8.79
C GLU A 38 0.84 2.61 -10.19
N GLY A 39 0.21 1.53 -10.63
CA GLY A 39 -0.59 1.54 -11.86
C GLY A 39 -1.73 2.57 -11.82
N LEU A 40 -2.44 2.66 -10.68
CA LEU A 40 -3.49 3.65 -10.46
C LEU A 40 -2.93 5.09 -10.36
N ASN A 41 -1.72 5.28 -9.82
CA ASN A 41 -1.07 6.59 -9.82
C ASN A 41 -0.82 7.12 -11.24
N VAL A 42 -0.42 6.25 -12.17
CA VAL A 42 -0.23 6.65 -13.57
C VAL A 42 -1.54 7.16 -14.19
N TYR A 43 -2.68 6.59 -13.82
CA TYR A 43 -4.00 7.09 -14.22
C TYR A 43 -4.25 8.52 -13.73
N PHE A 44 -4.01 8.81 -12.44
CA PHE A 44 -4.16 10.16 -11.88
C PHE A 44 -3.28 11.20 -12.57
N ILE A 45 -2.06 10.80 -12.94
CA ILE A 45 -1.12 11.67 -13.68
C ILE A 45 -1.66 11.96 -15.08
N ARG A 46 -2.15 10.93 -15.80
CA ARG A 46 -2.72 11.12 -17.15
C ARG A 46 -3.96 12.00 -17.17
N MET A 47 -4.82 11.91 -16.16
CA MET A 47 -6.02 12.75 -16.04
C MET A 47 -5.77 14.13 -15.43
N GLN A 48 -4.51 14.51 -15.15
CA GLN A 48 -4.13 15.77 -14.49
C GLN A 48 -4.85 16.02 -13.14
N LEU A 49 -5.27 14.95 -12.45
CA LEU A 49 -5.99 15.02 -11.17
C LEU A 49 -5.03 15.21 -9.98
N GLY A 50 -4.01 16.06 -10.13
CA GLY A 50 -2.94 16.25 -9.13
C GLY A 50 -3.46 16.65 -7.74
N ARG A 51 -4.58 17.40 -7.66
CA ARG A 51 -5.22 17.74 -6.37
C ARG A 51 -5.80 16.51 -5.65
N MET A 52 -6.39 15.56 -6.38
CA MET A 52 -6.93 14.34 -5.79
C MET A 52 -5.83 13.38 -5.33
N LEU A 53 -4.67 13.43 -5.98
CA LEU A 53 -3.47 12.69 -5.57
C LEU A 53 -3.01 13.12 -4.16
N ILE A 54 -2.97 14.44 -3.91
CA ILE A 54 -2.59 14.99 -2.60
C ILE A 54 -3.57 14.54 -1.52
N PHE A 55 -4.89 14.61 -1.81
CA PHE A 55 -5.92 14.13 -0.89
C PHE A 55 -5.79 12.63 -0.60
N LYS A 56 -5.50 11.81 -1.63
CA LYS A 56 -5.24 10.37 -1.45
C LYS A 56 -4.13 10.16 -0.43
N TRP A 57 -2.97 10.77 -0.65
CA TRP A 57 -1.82 10.58 0.21
C TRP A 57 -2.04 11.08 1.62
N LEU A 58 -2.77 12.18 1.80
CA LEU A 58 -3.14 12.68 3.14
C LEU A 58 -4.02 11.68 3.89
N LEU A 59 -5.00 11.09 3.21
CA LEU A 59 -5.91 10.10 3.79
C LEU A 59 -5.21 8.78 4.13
N VAL A 60 -4.30 8.35 3.25
CA VAL A 60 -3.42 7.19 3.47
C VAL A 60 -2.48 7.43 4.65
N LEU A 61 -1.89 8.63 4.76
CA LEU A 61 -0.97 8.97 5.84
C LEU A 61 -1.69 8.96 7.19
N LEU A 62 -2.89 9.55 7.27
CA LEU A 62 -3.72 9.50 8.48
C LEU A 62 -4.12 8.06 8.83
N GLY A 63 -4.57 7.28 7.85
CA GLY A 63 -4.93 5.87 8.06
C GLY A 63 -3.76 5.03 8.55
N ALA A 64 -2.58 5.21 7.94
CA ALA A 64 -1.35 4.55 8.34
C ALA A 64 -0.91 4.97 9.74
N LEU A 65 -1.02 6.25 10.09
CA LEU A 65 -0.60 6.77 11.40
C LEU A 65 -1.47 6.18 12.53
N ILE A 66 -2.79 6.13 12.32
CA ILE A 66 -3.73 5.48 13.26
C ILE A 66 -3.42 3.98 13.37
N ALA A 67 -3.25 3.31 12.24
CA ALA A 67 -2.94 1.88 12.21
C ALA A 67 -1.61 1.59 12.92
N TYR A 68 -0.57 2.41 12.71
CA TYR A 68 0.71 2.26 13.38
C TYR A 68 0.61 2.50 14.88
N TRP A 69 -0.11 3.54 15.30
CA TRP A 69 -0.27 3.84 16.71
C TRP A 69 -0.96 2.71 17.48
N TYR A 70 -1.88 1.99 16.81
CA TYR A 70 -2.58 0.86 17.40
C TYR A 70 -1.81 -0.46 17.28
N PHE A 71 -1.29 -0.81 16.10
CA PHE A 71 -0.73 -2.13 15.82
C PHE A 71 0.74 -2.29 16.22
N ILE A 72 1.55 -1.21 16.23
CA ILE A 72 2.95 -1.28 16.67
C ILE A 72 3.10 -1.74 18.13
N PRO A 73 2.36 -1.20 19.12
CA PRO A 73 2.51 -1.64 20.51
C PRO A 73 1.99 -3.07 20.75
N LEU A 74 1.04 -3.55 19.94
CA LEU A 74 0.41 -4.87 20.09
C LEU A 74 1.18 -5.99 19.40
N TYR A 75 1.75 -5.75 18.21
CA TYR A 75 2.34 -6.80 17.36
C TYR A 75 3.80 -6.53 16.96
N GLY A 76 4.41 -5.44 17.45
CA GLY A 76 5.78 -5.07 17.15
C GLY A 76 6.02 -4.93 15.64
N ALA A 77 7.03 -5.63 15.12
CA ALA A 77 7.40 -5.58 13.71
C ALA A 77 6.32 -6.13 12.75
N TYR A 78 5.46 -7.05 13.20
CA TYR A 78 4.30 -7.50 12.40
C TYR A 78 3.24 -6.41 12.28
N GLY A 79 3.07 -5.59 13.32
CA GLY A 79 2.18 -4.44 13.31
C GLY A 79 2.55 -3.41 12.24
N ALA A 80 3.85 -3.28 11.95
CA ALA A 80 4.32 -2.42 10.86
C ALA A 80 3.84 -2.91 9.48
N ILE A 81 3.87 -4.22 9.22
CA ILE A 81 3.39 -4.78 7.95
C ILE A 81 1.87 -4.60 7.82
N ILE A 82 1.14 -4.84 8.91
CA ILE A 82 -0.32 -4.66 8.93
C ILE A 82 -0.67 -3.20 8.64
N GLY A 83 -0.02 -2.24 9.31
CA GLY A 83 -0.21 -0.82 9.04
C GLY A 83 0.09 -0.44 7.59
N TYR A 84 1.18 -0.98 7.03
CA TYR A 84 1.52 -0.79 5.61
C TYR A 84 0.43 -1.35 4.69
N SER A 85 0.00 -2.59 4.94
CA SER A 85 -1.03 -3.25 4.13
C SER A 85 -2.38 -2.52 4.18
N ILE A 86 -2.77 -1.98 5.34
CA ILE A 86 -3.98 -1.15 5.50
C ILE A 86 -3.81 0.15 4.73
N GLY A 87 -2.67 0.83 4.84
CA GLY A 87 -2.38 2.07 4.11
C GLY A 87 -2.52 1.90 2.59
N TYR A 88 -1.91 0.85 2.02
CA TYR A 88 -2.04 0.56 0.58
C TYR A 88 -3.44 0.09 0.19
N SER A 89 -4.14 -0.63 1.06
CA SER A 89 -5.54 -1.02 0.80
C SER A 89 -6.43 0.22 0.70
N VAL A 90 -6.28 1.17 1.63
CA VAL A 90 -6.98 2.47 1.58
C VAL A 90 -6.61 3.25 0.32
N ALA A 91 -5.33 3.27 -0.04
CA ALA A 91 -4.86 3.94 -1.26
C ALA A 91 -5.50 3.36 -2.53
N CYS A 92 -5.56 2.03 -2.63
CA CYS A 92 -6.19 1.32 -3.74
C CYS A 92 -7.69 1.57 -3.79
N ILE A 93 -8.40 1.42 -2.66
CA ILE A 93 -9.86 1.66 -2.58
C ILE A 93 -10.19 3.09 -2.99
N PHE A 94 -9.47 4.08 -2.44
CA PHE A 94 -9.68 5.49 -2.78
C PHE A 94 -9.44 5.75 -4.27
N SER A 95 -8.35 5.20 -4.81
CA SER A 95 -8.01 5.34 -6.23
C SER A 95 -9.08 4.74 -7.14
N VAL A 96 -9.59 3.55 -6.80
CA VAL A 96 -10.66 2.88 -7.55
C VAL A 96 -11.98 3.67 -7.46
N CYS A 97 -12.35 4.15 -6.27
CA CYS A 97 -13.55 4.97 -6.09
C CYS A 97 -13.51 6.24 -6.95
N VAL A 98 -12.36 6.93 -6.99
CA VAL A 98 -12.19 8.12 -7.84
C VAL A 98 -12.29 7.77 -9.32
N MET A 99 -11.69 6.66 -9.75
CA MET A 99 -11.78 6.19 -11.14
C MET A 99 -13.24 5.92 -11.55
N PHE A 100 -14.06 5.32 -10.69
CA PHE A 100 -15.49 5.10 -10.96
C PHE A 100 -16.30 6.41 -10.95
N LEU A 101 -16.04 7.32 -10.01
CA LEU A 101 -16.71 8.63 -9.94
C LEU A 101 -16.44 9.47 -11.19
N ASP A 102 -15.21 9.42 -11.71
CA ASP A 102 -14.84 10.15 -12.92
C ASP A 102 -15.47 9.53 -14.18
N SER A 103 -15.51 8.20 -14.28
CA SER A 103 -16.24 7.49 -15.34
C SER A 103 -17.72 7.88 -15.37
N ASN A 104 -18.37 8.03 -14.21
CA ASN A 104 -19.78 8.41 -14.14
C ASN A 104 -20.03 9.87 -14.58
N LYS A 105 -19.08 10.78 -14.31
CA LYS A 105 -19.15 12.15 -14.84
C LYS A 105 -19.02 12.19 -16.36
N PHE A 106 -18.15 11.36 -16.92
CA PHE A 106 -18.01 11.25 -18.38
C PHE A 106 -19.29 10.74 -19.04
N ILE A 107 -19.96 9.74 -18.43
CA ILE A 107 -21.23 9.20 -18.95
C ILE A 107 -22.37 10.22 -18.81
N SER A 108 -22.46 10.93 -17.68
CA SER A 108 -23.49 11.94 -17.43
C SER A 108 -23.37 13.20 -18.30
N ALA A 109 -22.19 13.48 -18.88
CA ALA A 109 -21.98 14.59 -19.80
C ALA A 109 -22.23 14.21 -21.27
N ALA A 110 -22.36 12.91 -21.55
CA ALA A 110 -22.56 12.36 -22.89
C ALA A 110 -24.03 11.98 -23.20
N VAL A 111 -24.92 12.10 -22.22
CA VAL A 111 -26.39 11.92 -22.33
C VAL A 111 -27.06 13.28 -22.22
#